data_AF-A0AAE0P9V6-F1
#
_entry.id   AF-A0AAE0P9V6-F1
#
_cell.length_a   1.000
_cell.length_b   1.000
_cell.length_c   1.000
_cell.angle_alpha   90.00
_cell.angle_beta   90.00
_cell.angle_gamma   90.00
#
_symmetry.space_group_name_H-M   'P 1'
#
loop_
_entity.id
_entity.type
_entity.pdbx_description
1 polymer ?
#
loop_
_entity_poly.entity_id
_entity_poly.type
_entity_poly.pdbx_seq_one_letter_code
_entity_poly.pdbx_strand_id
1 'polypeptide(L)' 'MPYINFDGDWDPTTSMAEQAKKLVTDRLTKGITLGELLDDQRECLRGSPEQTMLWLFHMFMIREIKERFDAARPSC' A
#
# COMPACT_ATOMS: atom_id res chain seq x y z
N MET A 1 -4.76 -5.75 -12.81
CA MET A 1 -4.61 -4.32 -12.51
C MET A 1 -4.47 -4.21 -11.01
N PRO A 2 -3.43 -3.53 -10.50
CA PRO A 2 -3.19 -3.54 -9.07
C PRO A 2 -4.32 -2.88 -8.30
N TYR A 3 -4.58 -3.34 -7.09
CA TYR A 3 -5.68 -2.83 -6.27
C TYR A 3 -5.45 -1.37 -5.88
N ILE A 4 -4.18 -0.97 -5.76
CA ILE A 4 -3.75 0.42 -5.57
C ILE A 4 -2.71 0.71 -6.66
N ASN A 5 -3.01 1.68 -7.54
CA ASN A 5 -2.18 2.01 -8.69
C ASN A 5 -1.69 3.46 -8.61
N PHE A 6 -0.40 3.67 -8.87
CA PHE A 6 0.19 5.02 -8.79
C PHE A 6 -0.53 6.03 -9.69
N ASP A 7 -0.74 5.74 -10.98
CA ASP A 7 -1.33 6.73 -11.90
C ASP A 7 -2.77 7.14 -11.56
N GLY A 8 -3.51 6.28 -10.83
CA GLY A 8 -4.93 6.51 -10.51
C GLY A 8 -5.18 6.96 -9.08
N ASP A 9 -4.31 6.58 -8.15
CA ASP A 9 -4.49 6.80 -6.72
C ASP A 9 -3.49 7.82 -6.14
N TRP A 10 -2.43 8.22 -6.87
CA TRP A 10 -1.47 9.21 -6.41
C TRP A 10 -2.07 10.62 -6.36
N ASP A 11 -1.95 11.27 -5.21
CA ASP A 11 -2.31 12.66 -5.00
C ASP A 11 -1.09 13.46 -4.51
N PRO A 12 -0.51 14.37 -5.31
CA PRO A 12 0.65 15.15 -4.89
C PRO A 12 0.34 16.18 -3.78
N THR A 13 -0.93 16.43 -3.46
CA THR A 13 -1.35 17.40 -2.43
C THR A 13 -1.44 16.81 -1.02
N THR A 14 -1.43 15.48 -0.91
CA THR A 14 -1.52 14.77 0.37
C THR A 14 -0.19 14.08 0.68
N SER A 15 0.19 13.91 1.95
CA SER A 15 1.42 13.17 2.28
C SER A 15 1.30 11.69 1.90
N MET A 16 2.41 11.05 1.50
CA MET A 16 2.41 9.61 1.15
C MET A 16 1.92 8.71 2.29
N ALA A 17 2.25 9.06 3.54
CA ALA A 17 1.84 8.29 4.71
C ALA A 17 0.32 8.34 4.92
N GLU A 18 -0.29 9.52 4.79
CA GLU A 18 -1.74 9.68 4.91
C GLU A 18 -2.47 9.03 3.75
N GLN A 19 -1.94 9.17 2.52
CA GLN A 19 -2.48 8.48 1.35
C GLN A 19 -2.45 6.97 1.51
N ALA A 20 -1.33 6.41 1.97
CA ALA A 20 -1.22 4.97 2.19
C ALA A 20 -2.25 4.46 3.19
N LYS A 21 -2.40 5.15 4.33
CA LYS A 21 -3.44 4.85 5.32
C LYS A 21 -4.83 4.87 4.72
N LYS A 22 -5.17 5.91 3.96
CA LYS A 22 -6.48 6.09 3.34
C LYS A 22 -6.75 4.99 2.31
N LEU A 23 -5.85 4.82 1.34
CA LEU A 23 -6.01 3.88 0.24
C LEU A 23 -6.07 2.43 0.73
N VAL A 24 -5.19 2.02 1.65
CA VAL A 24 -5.25 0.70 2.26
C VAL A 24 -6.58 0.50 2.97
N THR A 25 -7.02 1.46 3.78
CA THR A 25 -8.34 1.39 4.45
C THR A 25 -9.48 1.26 3.45
N ASP A 26 -9.48 2.07 2.39
CA ASP A 26 -10.51 2.07 1.35
C ASP A 26 -10.58 0.74 0.58
N ARG A 27 -9.47 0.01 0.46
CA ARG A 27 -9.47 -1.33 -0.18
C ARG A 27 -9.92 -2.42 0.79
N LEU A 28 -9.53 -2.33 2.07
CA LEU A 28 -10.02 -3.25 3.10
C LEU A 28 -11.54 -3.14 3.31
N THR A 29 -12.10 -1.92 3.27
CA THR A 29 -13.56 -1.72 3.38
C THR A 29 -14.34 -2.28 2.18
N LYS A 30 -13.67 -2.46 1.04
CA LYS A 30 -14.20 -3.12 -0.17
C LYS A 30 -14.02 -4.65 -0.13
N GLY A 31 -13.49 -5.21 0.96
CA GLY A 31 -13.33 -6.65 1.16
C GLY A 31 -12.03 -7.24 0.65
N ILE A 32 -11.08 -6.44 0.17
CA ILE A 32 -9.73 -6.93 -0.16
C ILE A 32 -8.99 -7.24 1.14
N THR A 33 -8.28 -8.35 1.19
CA THR A 33 -7.52 -8.75 2.38
C THR A 33 -6.16 -8.04 2.44
N LEU A 34 -5.59 -7.93 3.64
CA LEU A 34 -4.22 -7.44 3.82
C LEU A 34 -3.19 -8.28 3.04
N GLY A 35 -3.41 -9.60 2.90
CA GLY A 35 -2.54 -10.50 2.15
C GLY A 35 -2.54 -10.20 0.66
N GLU A 36 -3.73 -10.07 0.07
CA GLU A 36 -3.88 -9.69 -1.34
C GLU A 36 -3.26 -8.33 -1.64
N LEU A 37 -3.46 -7.33 -0.75
CA LEU A 37 -2.81 -6.03 -0.90
C LEU A 37 -1.29 -6.12 -0.80
N LEU A 38 -0.76 -6.94 0.11
CA LEU A 38 0.69 -7.07 0.28
C LEU A 38 1.35 -7.70 -0.95
N ASP A 39 0.75 -8.76 -1.49
CA ASP A 39 1.28 -9.46 -2.66
C ASP A 39 1.21 -8.58 -3.90
N ASP A 40 0.09 -7.88 -4.11
CA ASP A 40 -0.09 -6.90 -5.18
C ASP A 40 0.96 -5.78 -5.13
N GLN A 41 1.13 -5.15 -3.97
CA GLN A 41 2.07 -4.02 -3.84
C GLN A 41 3.53 -4.46 -3.96
N ARG A 42 3.86 -5.71 -3.59
CA ARG A 42 5.20 -6.29 -3.84
C ARG A 42 5.47 -6.52 -5.31
N GLU A 43 4.47 -6.95 -6.07
CA GLU A 43 4.58 -7.10 -7.53
C GLU A 43 4.82 -5.73 -8.19
N CYS A 44 4.01 -4.73 -7.83
CA CYS A 44 4.19 -3.35 -8.30
C CYS A 44 5.57 -2.79 -7.95
N LEU A 45 6.02 -2.99 -6.71
CA LEU A 45 7.34 -2.53 -6.27
C LEU A 45 8.47 -3.19 -7.09
N ARG A 46 8.37 -4.48 -7.40
CA ARG A 46 9.36 -5.20 -8.21
C ARG A 46 9.45 -4.65 -9.65
N GLY A 47 8.32 -4.20 -10.21
CA GLY A 47 8.28 -3.56 -11.52
C GLY A 47 8.68 -2.08 -11.51
N SER A 48 8.85 -1.47 -10.33
CA SER A 48 9.11 -0.04 -10.19
C SER A 48 10.62 0.26 -10.19
N PRO A 49 11.08 1.26 -10.95
CA PRO A 49 12.47 1.72 -10.86
C PRO A 49 12.75 2.27 -9.46
N GLU A 50 13.83 1.81 -8.82
CA GLU A 50 14.18 2.23 -7.47
C GLU A 50 14.40 3.75 -7.35
N GLN A 51 14.18 4.28 -6.14
CA GLN A 51 14.36 5.72 -5.81
C GLN A 51 13.46 6.69 -6.61
N THR A 52 12.43 6.18 -7.27
CA THR A 52 11.40 7.00 -7.91
C THR A 52 10.21 7.25 -6.99
N MET A 53 9.37 8.21 -7.36
CA MET A 53 8.11 8.49 -6.67
C MET A 53 7.17 7.27 -6.67
N LEU A 54 7.11 6.56 -7.80
CA LEU A 54 6.37 5.30 -7.96
C LEU A 54 6.86 4.24 -6.96
N TRP A 55 8.18 4.05 -6.88
CA TRP A 55 8.77 3.10 -5.95
C TRP A 55 8.50 3.48 -4.48
N LEU A 56 8.67 4.76 -4.13
CA LEU A 56 8.36 5.27 -2.79
C LEU A 56 6.89 5.07 -2.43
N PHE A 57 5.98 5.35 -3.36
CA PHE A 57 4.55 5.15 -3.17
C PHE A 57 4.24 3.70 -2.77
N HIS A 58 4.74 2.71 -3.52
CA HIS A 58 4.53 1.30 -3.20
C HIS A 58 5.21 0.88 -1.89
N MET A 59 6.38 1.45 -1.56
CA MET A 59 7.03 1.24 -0.26
C MET A 59 6.16 1.70 0.92
N PHE A 60 5.51 2.86 0.79
CA PHE A 60 4.59 3.37 1.81
C PHE A 60 3.35 2.48 1.96
N MET A 61 2.79 1.97 0.86
CA MET A 61 1.68 1.00 0.92
C MET A 61 2.10 -0.27 1.65
N ILE A 62 3.23 -0.87 1.27
CA ILE A 62 3.75 -2.10 1.89
C ILE A 62 4.00 -1.89 3.39
N ARG A 63 4.56 -0.74 3.76
CA ARG A 63 4.82 -0.40 5.16
C ARG A 63 3.51 -0.36 5.96
N GLU A 64 2.51 0.39 5.49
CA GLU A 64 1.21 0.50 6.15
C GLU A 64 0.53 -0.88 6.29
N ILE A 65 0.57 -1.70 5.24
CA ILE A 65 -0.01 -3.05 5.25
C ILE A 65 0.69 -3.93 6.30
N LYS A 66 2.02 -3.88 6.38
CA LYS A 66 2.81 -4.63 7.38
C LYS A 66 2.53 -4.16 8.80
N GLU A 67 2.45 -2.85 9.04
CA GLU A 67 2.11 -2.31 10.36
C GLU A 67 0.74 -2.83 10.85
N ARG A 68 -0.23 -2.98 9.92
CA ARG A 68 -1.54 -3.58 10.25
C ARG A 68 -1.48 -5.09 10.49
N PHE A 69 -0.65 -5.82 9.76
CA PHE A 69 -0.41 -7.23 10.06
C PHE A 69 0.14 -7.42 11.47
N ASP A 70 1.14 -6.62 11.84
CA ASP A 70 1.77 -6.71 13.16
C ASP A 70 0.79 -6.33 14.27
N ALA A 71 -0.06 -5.32 14.06
CA ALA A 71 -1.11 -4.94 15.00
C ALA A 71 -2.22 -6.00 15.14
N ALA A 72 -2.49 -6.79 14.10
CA ALA A 72 -3.50 -7.84 14.12
C ALA A 72 -3.01 -9.17 14.73
N ARG A 73 -1.70 -9.32 14.96
CA ARG A 73 -1.16 -10.51 15.63
C ARG A 73 -1.47 -10.44 17.13
N PRO A 74 -2.08 -11.48 17.73
CA PRO A 74 -2.24 -11.54 19.18
C PRO A 74 -0.87 -11.46 19.84
N SER A 75 -0.74 -10.63 20.88
CA SER A 75 0.43 -10.67 21.76
C SER A 75 0.47 -12.06 22.42
N CYS A 76 1.52 -12.84 22.13
CA CYS A 76 1.75 -14.11 22.80
C CYS A 76 2.01 -13.92 24.30
#